data_AF-A0A7K2XWC4-F1
#
_entry.id   AF-A0A7K2XWC4-F1
#
_cell.length_a   1.000
_cell.length_b   1.000
_cell.length_c   1.000
_cell.angle_alpha   90.00
_cell.angle_beta   90.00
_cell.angle_gamma   90.00
#
_symmetry.space_group_name_H-M   'P 1'
#
loop_
_entity.id
_entity.type
_entity.pdbx_description
1 polymer ?
#
loop_
_entity_poly.entity_id
_entity_poly.type
_entity_poly.pdbx_seq_one_letter_code
_entity_poly.pdbx_strand_id
1 'polypeptide(L)'
;MNPAVDLCWEVGHLEVIGKNRARVRSVAAGGGGINVARHVVRLGGRATAVHTAGGEVGLRLNRLLDEEGVDHVAIDIDDDTREALVLFEAESRRGYHIVPAGPYLHEHEGRRSLDALVQAVGNCPYVVASGSLPGGLPDDFYAAVARRIKAAGSRLVLDTSGPALRGALAEGVFLLRCNRTEAESLTGRPVRGFDDARALNEHLIATGAAEIAVTTLGALGALCSTGHGHTELYAPPLPGEPLSDAGAGDSMVAALITQLAAGEDPVSACALGVAVAAAAMLTPSTEPFDLDTARSLRSQVRTRSQTDEARQCRPHDASGPVVGKTGSMATKAVLEGGPDDLPERIVPISDPGQDLKIPHRGGYEHFKITSRHQDSPEGRLAVYEWWERTEIAE
;
A
#
# COMPACT_ATOMS: atom_id res chain seq x y z
N MET A 1 16.42 3.42 4.49
CA MET A 1 17.40 4.11 3.61
C MET A 1 17.02 5.53 3.25
N ASN A 2 15.74 5.91 3.21
CA ASN A 2 15.30 7.29 2.98
C ASN A 2 14.41 7.82 4.13
N PRO A 3 14.95 7.91 5.37
CA PRO A 3 14.17 8.33 6.52
C PRO A 3 13.81 9.82 6.46
N ALA A 4 12.92 10.23 7.34
CA ALA A 4 12.48 11.61 7.46
C ALA A 4 12.20 11.97 8.92
N VAL A 5 12.20 13.26 9.25
CA VAL A 5 11.42 13.74 10.40
C VAL A 5 10.04 14.12 9.87
N ASP A 6 9.02 13.40 10.32
CA ASP A 6 7.62 13.64 9.94
C ASP A 6 7.04 14.75 10.82
N LEU A 7 6.62 15.84 10.19
CA LEU A 7 5.97 16.99 10.81
C LEU A 7 4.48 16.92 10.50
N CYS A 8 3.62 16.93 11.51
CA CYS A 8 2.18 17.14 11.32
C CYS A 8 1.77 18.49 11.90
N TRP A 9 1.30 19.38 11.05
CA TRP A 9 0.75 20.66 11.42
C TRP A 9 -0.74 20.68 11.19
N GLU A 10 -1.49 21.36 12.03
CA GLU A 10 -2.93 21.49 11.89
C GLU A 10 -3.34 22.97 11.76
N VAL A 11 -4.23 23.22 10.80
CA VAL A 11 -4.93 24.49 10.61
C VAL A 11 -6.43 24.27 10.73
N GLY A 12 -7.19 25.30 11.14
CA GLY A 12 -8.65 25.22 11.14
C GLY A 12 -9.18 25.10 9.70
N HIS A 13 -8.93 26.16 8.93
CA HIS A 13 -9.17 26.26 7.50
C HIS A 13 -7.87 26.61 6.78
N LEU A 14 -7.63 26.00 5.61
CA LEU A 14 -6.47 26.24 4.77
C LEU A 14 -6.78 27.30 3.71
N GLU A 15 -6.31 28.52 3.96
CA GLU A 15 -6.36 29.61 2.99
C GLU A 15 -5.36 29.35 1.86
N VAL A 16 -5.85 29.33 0.62
CA VAL A 16 -5.02 29.11 -0.60
C VAL A 16 -4.00 30.23 -0.76
N ILE A 17 -4.37 31.46 -0.41
CA ILE A 17 -3.51 32.64 -0.48
C ILE A 17 -3.54 33.33 0.88
N GLY A 18 -2.36 33.61 1.44
CA GLY A 18 -2.23 34.36 2.68
C GLY A 18 -1.44 33.61 3.75
N LYS A 19 -1.64 34.02 5.01
CA LYS A 19 -0.94 33.43 6.16
C LYS A 19 -1.87 32.49 6.91
N ASN A 20 -1.57 31.20 6.81
CA ASN A 20 -2.16 30.18 7.67
C ASN A 20 -1.41 30.11 9.00
N ARG A 21 -2.14 30.14 10.12
CA ARG A 21 -1.57 29.93 11.45
C ARG A 21 -1.82 28.48 11.85
N ALA A 22 -0.76 27.68 11.84
CA ALA A 22 -0.84 26.29 12.22
C ALA A 22 -0.42 26.06 13.67
N ARG A 23 -1.01 25.04 14.29
CA ARG A 23 -0.46 24.42 15.51
C ARG A 23 0.40 23.22 15.10
N VAL A 24 1.51 23.00 15.82
CA VAL A 24 2.27 21.76 15.67
C VAL A 24 1.50 20.67 16.39
N ARG A 25 1.02 19.68 15.64
CA ARG A 25 0.24 18.56 16.16
C ARG A 25 1.15 17.44 16.61
N SER A 26 2.10 17.05 15.77
CA SER A 26 3.11 16.04 16.08
C SER A 26 4.40 16.26 15.31
N VAL A 27 5.48 15.74 15.89
CA VAL A 27 6.81 15.61 15.28
C VAL A 27 7.27 14.20 15.61
N ALA A 28 7.58 13.40 14.60
CA ALA A 28 7.91 12.00 14.78
C ALA A 28 9.08 11.55 13.90
N ALA A 29 9.75 10.49 14.32
CA ALA A 29 10.69 9.78 13.47
C ALA A 29 9.92 9.06 12.35
N GLY A 30 10.29 9.30 11.10
CA GLY A 30 9.53 8.92 9.92
C GLY A 30 10.31 8.14 8.86
N GLY A 31 9.56 7.53 7.94
CA GLY A 31 10.05 6.66 6.88
C GLY A 31 9.66 5.20 7.10
N GLY A 32 9.38 4.46 6.02
CA GLY A 32 8.73 3.14 6.08
C GLY A 32 9.36 2.16 7.08
N GLY A 33 10.67 1.88 6.94
CA GLY A 33 11.38 1.02 7.89
C GLY A 33 11.41 1.53 9.33
N ILE A 34 11.44 2.85 9.54
CA ILE A 34 11.38 3.47 10.87
C ILE A 34 9.98 3.30 11.48
N ASN A 35 8.93 3.57 10.70
CA ASN A 35 7.54 3.38 11.12
C ASN A 35 7.28 1.91 11.46
N VAL A 36 7.80 0.96 10.67
CA VAL A 36 7.72 -0.46 11.00
C VAL A 36 8.35 -0.74 12.36
N ALA A 37 9.57 -0.27 12.62
CA ALA A 37 10.26 -0.50 13.89
C ALA A 37 9.48 0.09 15.09
N ARG A 38 9.04 1.35 14.98
CA ARG A 38 8.21 2.03 15.97
C ARG A 38 6.92 1.25 16.27
N HIS A 39 6.25 0.77 15.22
CA HIS A 39 5.01 0.01 15.36
C HIS A 39 5.22 -1.39 15.93
N VAL A 40 6.33 -2.06 15.63
CA VAL A 40 6.69 -3.34 16.29
C VAL A 40 6.86 -3.13 17.79
N VAL A 41 7.58 -2.08 18.21
CA VAL A 41 7.74 -1.74 19.64
C VAL A 41 6.39 -1.43 20.28
N ARG A 42 5.54 -0.66 19.59
CA ARG A 42 4.17 -0.35 20.06
C ARG A 42 3.30 -1.60 20.24
N LEU A 43 3.49 -2.62 19.41
CA LEU A 43 2.80 -3.91 19.51
C LEU A 43 3.39 -4.84 20.59
N GLY A 44 4.42 -4.40 21.31
CA GLY A 44 5.10 -5.18 22.35
C GLY A 44 6.24 -6.06 21.84
N GLY A 45 6.62 -5.92 20.57
CA GLY A 45 7.79 -6.58 19.99
C GLY A 45 9.10 -5.83 20.28
N ARG A 46 10.19 -6.34 19.70
CA ARG A 46 11.51 -5.67 19.71
C ARG A 46 11.98 -5.48 18.27
N ALA A 47 12.46 -4.30 17.95
CA ALA A 47 13.00 -3.97 16.64
C ALA A 47 14.18 -3.03 16.78
N THR A 48 15.16 -3.19 15.89
CA THR A 48 16.27 -2.24 15.73
C THR A 48 16.16 -1.57 14.37
N ALA A 49 16.02 -0.24 14.37
CA ALA A 49 15.97 0.56 13.14
C ALA A 49 17.38 0.81 12.61
N VAL A 50 17.72 0.26 11.45
CA VAL A 50 18.97 0.59 10.74
C VAL A 50 18.65 1.64 9.68
N HIS A 51 19.21 2.84 9.80
CA HIS A 51 18.85 3.96 8.93
C HIS A 51 20.01 4.93 8.72
N THR A 52 19.89 5.77 7.70
CA THR A 52 20.83 6.85 7.43
C THR A 52 20.46 8.11 8.20
N ALA A 53 21.44 8.92 8.57
CA ALA A 53 21.25 10.16 9.29
C ALA A 53 22.26 11.20 8.80
N GLY A 54 21.77 12.37 8.41
CA GLY A 54 22.59 13.45 7.85
C GLY A 54 22.14 14.79 8.40
N GLY A 55 23.11 15.64 8.72
CA GLY A 55 22.89 16.98 9.27
C GLY A 55 22.12 17.01 10.61
N GLU A 56 21.63 18.19 10.97
CA GLU A 56 20.86 18.40 12.21
C GLU A 56 19.52 17.65 12.21
N VAL A 57 18.89 17.50 11.04
CA VAL A 57 17.63 16.75 10.91
C VAL A 57 17.87 15.27 11.22
N GLY A 58 18.99 14.70 10.79
CA GLY A 58 19.38 13.33 11.16
C GLY A 58 19.62 13.16 12.66
N LEU A 59 20.26 14.15 13.31
CA LEU A 59 20.43 14.14 14.77
C LEU A 59 19.09 14.24 15.52
N ARG A 60 18.16 15.06 15.01
CA ARG A 60 16.80 15.15 15.53
C ARG A 60 16.05 13.83 15.37
N LEU A 61 16.20 13.16 14.23
CA LEU A 61 15.62 11.85 13.98
C LEU A 61 16.08 10.82 15.03
N ASN A 62 17.39 10.75 15.29
CA ASN A 62 17.95 9.85 16.31
C ASN A 62 17.35 10.13 17.70
N ARG A 63 17.26 11.41 18.08
CA ARG A 63 16.66 11.80 19.36
C ARG A 63 15.20 11.38 19.49
N LEU A 64 14.42 11.50 18.42
CA LEU A 64 13.01 11.08 18.43
C LEU A 64 12.87 9.55 18.58
N LEU A 65 13.78 8.78 17.99
CA LEU A 65 13.84 7.32 18.20
C LEU A 65 14.21 6.96 19.64
N ASP A 66 15.19 7.66 20.22
CA ASP A 66 15.60 7.49 21.63
C ASP A 66 14.43 7.81 22.58
N GLU A 67 13.70 8.89 22.34
CA GLU A 67 12.52 9.31 23.13
C GLU A 67 11.38 8.29 23.08
N GLU A 68 11.22 7.59 21.95
CA GLU A 68 10.23 6.51 21.79
C GLU A 68 10.73 5.14 22.28
N GLY A 69 12.00 5.03 22.69
CA GLY A 69 12.60 3.77 23.16
C GLY A 69 12.79 2.75 22.04
N VAL A 70 13.02 3.19 20.81
CA VAL A 70 13.30 2.32 19.66
C VAL A 70 14.81 2.17 19.51
N ASP A 71 15.33 0.94 19.61
CA ASP A 71 16.74 0.67 19.33
C ASP A 71 17.07 1.07 17.89
N HIS A 72 18.21 1.73 17.67
CA HIS A 72 18.60 2.14 16.32
C HIS A 72 20.11 2.10 16.07
N VAL A 73 20.46 1.98 14.79
CA VAL A 73 21.81 2.07 14.25
C VAL A 73 21.78 3.12 13.15
N ALA A 74 22.24 4.32 13.49
CA ALA A 74 22.39 5.42 12.56
C ALA A 74 23.67 5.24 11.71
N ILE A 75 23.53 5.47 10.41
CA ILE A 75 24.62 5.49 9.43
C ILE A 75 24.77 6.93 8.99
N ASP A 76 25.88 7.56 9.38
CA ASP A 76 26.17 8.94 8.97
C ASP A 76 26.25 9.04 7.44
N ILE A 77 25.63 10.09 6.90
CA ILE A 77 25.67 10.47 5.49
C ILE A 77 26.01 11.95 5.32
N ASP A 78 26.57 12.31 4.17
CA ASP A 78 27.04 13.65 3.86
C ASP A 78 25.88 14.64 3.61
N ASP A 79 24.79 14.19 3.00
CA ASP A 79 23.62 15.01 2.65
C ASP A 79 22.53 14.96 3.74
N ASP A 80 21.71 16.00 3.81
CA ASP A 80 20.78 16.21 4.92
C ASP A 80 19.59 15.25 4.88
N THR A 81 19.22 14.73 6.06
CA THR A 81 17.94 14.00 6.22
C THR A 81 16.77 14.94 5.93
N ARG A 82 15.76 14.47 5.19
CA ARG A 82 14.59 15.29 4.84
C ARG A 82 13.62 15.49 6.00
N GLU A 83 12.86 16.57 5.96
CA GLU A 83 11.63 16.74 6.74
C GLU A 83 10.42 16.57 5.80
N ALA A 84 9.46 15.73 6.20
CA ALA A 84 8.21 15.55 5.47
C ALA A 84 7.09 16.25 6.24
N LEU A 85 6.28 17.07 5.57
CA LEU A 85 5.20 17.83 6.21
C LEU A 85 3.85 17.28 5.79
N VAL A 86 3.00 17.00 6.78
CA VAL A 86 1.56 16.86 6.59
C VAL A 86 0.86 18.05 7.21
N LEU A 87 0.15 18.79 6.37
CA LEU A 87 -0.75 19.84 6.80
C LEU A 87 -2.17 19.25 6.87
N PHE A 88 -2.72 19.16 8.07
CA PHE A 88 -4.08 18.70 8.33
C PHE A 88 -5.03 19.88 8.47
N GLU A 89 -6.09 19.91 7.66
CA GLU A 89 -7.16 20.91 7.76
C GLU A 89 -8.33 20.35 8.57
N ALA A 90 -8.60 20.94 9.74
CA ALA A 90 -9.56 20.40 10.70
C ALA A 90 -11.01 20.46 10.20
N GLU A 91 -11.40 21.53 9.50
CA GLU A 91 -12.78 21.72 9.01
C GLU A 91 -13.16 20.72 7.92
N SER A 92 -12.27 20.48 6.95
CA SER A 92 -12.50 19.54 5.85
C SER A 92 -12.05 18.11 6.16
N ARG A 93 -11.28 17.92 7.24
CA ARG A 93 -10.61 16.66 7.63
C ARG A 93 -9.65 16.14 6.56
N ARG A 94 -9.08 17.01 5.73
CA ARG A 94 -8.12 16.63 4.66
C ARG A 94 -6.67 16.78 5.11
N GLY A 95 -5.84 15.85 4.68
CA GLY A 95 -4.38 15.91 4.81
C GLY A 95 -3.70 16.28 3.49
N TYR A 96 -2.73 17.19 3.55
CA TYR A 96 -1.88 17.59 2.42
C TYR A 96 -0.45 17.17 2.69
N HIS A 97 0.07 16.25 1.88
CA HIS A 97 1.39 15.66 2.06
C HIS A 97 2.43 16.37 1.18
N ILE A 98 3.45 16.96 1.81
CA ILE A 98 4.56 17.65 1.15
C ILE A 98 5.83 16.87 1.49
N VAL A 99 6.31 16.09 0.52
CA VAL A 99 7.33 15.07 0.73
C VAL A 99 8.52 15.33 -0.20
N PRO A 100 9.65 15.84 0.31
CA PRO A 100 10.89 15.99 -0.46
C PRO A 100 11.48 14.63 -0.86
N ALA A 101 12.31 14.62 -1.91
CA ALA A 101 12.93 13.38 -2.42
C ALA A 101 13.81 12.66 -1.38
N GLY A 102 14.47 13.42 -0.51
CA GLY A 102 15.46 12.89 0.44
C GLY A 102 16.89 13.16 0.02
N PRO A 103 17.87 12.69 0.81
CA PRO A 103 19.29 12.89 0.53
C PRO A 103 19.75 12.15 -0.74
N TYR A 104 20.84 12.60 -1.33
CA TYR A 104 21.61 11.83 -2.31
C TYR A 104 22.70 11.03 -1.60
N LEU A 105 22.70 9.70 -1.77
CA LEU A 105 23.69 8.81 -1.17
C LEU A 105 24.80 8.47 -2.16
N HIS A 106 26.03 8.62 -1.72
CA HIS A 106 27.21 8.14 -2.41
C HIS A 106 27.35 6.61 -2.31
N GLU A 107 28.03 5.99 -3.27
CA GLU A 107 28.23 4.53 -3.32
C GLU A 107 28.84 3.98 -2.02
N HIS A 108 29.81 4.70 -1.45
CA HIS A 108 30.47 4.29 -0.21
C HIS A 108 29.51 4.28 0.99
N GLU A 109 28.53 5.19 1.02
CA GLU A 109 27.49 5.26 2.06
C GLU A 109 26.50 4.10 1.90
N GLY A 110 26.12 3.77 0.67
CA GLY A 110 25.32 2.58 0.37
C GLY A 110 26.01 1.30 0.84
N ARG A 111 27.32 1.17 0.59
CA ARG A 111 28.12 0.04 1.09
C ARG A 111 28.18 -0.01 2.62
N ARG A 112 28.47 1.12 3.29
CA ARG A 112 28.45 1.21 4.76
C ARG A 112 27.09 0.78 5.31
N SER A 113 26.01 1.16 4.63
CA SER A 113 24.65 0.82 5.05
C SER A 113 24.37 -0.69 4.96
N LEU A 114 24.83 -1.35 3.89
CA LEU A 114 24.74 -2.80 3.76
C LEU A 114 25.56 -3.52 4.83
N ASP A 115 26.78 -3.05 5.10
CA ASP A 115 27.64 -3.65 6.10
C ASP A 115 27.06 -3.46 7.51
N ALA A 116 26.58 -2.26 7.84
CA ALA A 116 25.90 -1.98 9.11
C ALA A 116 24.64 -2.85 9.30
N LEU A 117 23.84 -3.03 8.25
CA LEU A 117 22.70 -3.92 8.27
C LEU A 117 23.12 -5.36 8.63
N VAL A 118 24.13 -5.90 7.94
CA VAL A 118 24.61 -7.27 8.20
C VAL A 118 25.15 -7.44 9.62
N GLN A 119 25.84 -6.42 10.17
CA GLN A 119 26.29 -6.44 11.56
C GLN A 119 25.11 -6.42 12.54
N ALA A 120 24.08 -5.62 12.26
CA ALA A 120 22.89 -5.49 13.11
C ALA A 120 21.99 -6.73 13.07
N VAL A 121 21.99 -7.50 11.98
CA VAL A 121 21.16 -8.71 11.82
C VAL A 121 21.40 -9.69 12.95
N GLY A 122 22.66 -10.00 13.29
CA GLY A 122 22.99 -10.96 14.35
C GLY A 122 22.17 -12.25 14.24
N ASN A 123 21.39 -12.56 15.29
CA ASN A 123 20.46 -13.71 15.32
C ASN A 123 19.00 -13.32 15.05
N CYS A 124 18.74 -12.15 14.48
CA CYS A 124 17.39 -11.68 14.20
C CYS A 124 16.74 -12.55 13.11
N PRO A 125 15.58 -13.17 13.37
CA PRO A 125 14.95 -14.06 12.41
C PRO A 125 14.40 -13.33 11.17
N TYR A 126 14.11 -12.03 11.31
CA TYR A 126 13.48 -11.24 10.27
C TYR A 126 14.18 -9.91 10.04
N VAL A 127 14.26 -9.50 8.78
CA VAL A 127 14.72 -8.18 8.36
C VAL A 127 13.63 -7.57 7.50
N VAL A 128 13.22 -6.34 7.82
CA VAL A 128 12.24 -5.61 7.01
C VAL A 128 12.97 -4.54 6.20
N ALA A 129 12.84 -4.61 4.87
CA ALA A 129 13.23 -3.55 3.95
C ALA A 129 11.96 -2.83 3.47
N SER A 130 11.73 -1.62 4.00
CA SER A 130 10.55 -0.83 3.68
C SER A 130 10.89 0.60 3.22
N GLY A 131 10.12 1.07 2.23
CA GLY A 131 10.21 2.41 1.66
C GLY A 131 11.09 2.52 0.41
N SER A 132 10.96 3.65 -0.29
CA SER A 132 11.71 3.95 -1.50
C SER A 132 13.21 4.14 -1.23
N LEU A 133 14.02 3.87 -2.26
CA LEU A 133 15.44 4.21 -2.24
C LEU A 133 15.61 5.73 -2.39
N PRO A 134 16.56 6.36 -1.66
CA PRO A 134 16.97 7.74 -1.90
C PRO A 134 17.75 7.84 -3.21
N GLY A 135 18.01 9.07 -3.67
CA GLY A 135 18.85 9.31 -4.83
C GLY A 135 20.27 8.74 -4.63
N GLY A 136 20.92 8.33 -5.71
CA GLY A 136 22.31 7.85 -5.70
C GLY A 136 22.51 6.37 -5.36
N LEU A 137 21.55 5.72 -4.68
CA LEU A 137 21.58 4.26 -4.56
C LEU A 137 21.16 3.58 -5.87
N PRO A 138 21.79 2.45 -6.24
CA PRO A 138 21.41 1.71 -7.43
C PRO A 138 20.07 0.99 -7.22
N ASP A 139 19.32 0.79 -8.30
CA ASP A 139 18.03 0.09 -8.28
C ASP A 139 18.14 -1.34 -7.74
N ASP A 140 19.31 -1.98 -7.83
CA ASP A 140 19.56 -3.32 -7.31
C ASP A 140 19.96 -3.36 -5.83
N PHE A 141 19.91 -2.23 -5.11
CA PHE A 141 20.28 -2.16 -3.70
C PHE A 141 19.51 -3.18 -2.84
N TYR A 142 18.19 -3.29 -3.01
CA TYR A 142 17.41 -4.28 -2.26
C TYR A 142 17.66 -5.72 -2.72
N ALA A 143 18.15 -5.95 -3.95
CA ALA A 143 18.66 -7.26 -4.36
C ALA A 143 19.95 -7.60 -3.60
N ALA A 144 20.85 -6.63 -3.42
CA ALA A 144 22.03 -6.79 -2.59
C ALA A 144 21.67 -7.07 -1.12
N VAL A 145 20.66 -6.39 -0.57
CA VAL A 145 20.09 -6.70 0.75
C VAL A 145 19.61 -8.15 0.80
N ALA A 146 18.76 -8.58 -0.14
CA ALA A 146 18.21 -9.94 -0.19
C ALA A 146 19.31 -11.01 -0.16
N ARG A 147 20.37 -10.86 -0.97
CA ARG A 147 21.52 -11.77 -0.98
C ARG A 147 22.23 -11.84 0.37
N ARG A 148 22.50 -10.68 0.99
CA ARG A 148 23.20 -10.60 2.29
C ARG A 148 22.37 -11.18 3.43
N ILE A 149 21.08 -10.89 3.48
CA ILE A 149 20.17 -11.40 4.53
C ILE A 149 19.99 -12.91 4.42
N LYS A 150 19.86 -13.43 3.19
CA LYS A 150 19.80 -14.88 2.95
C LYS A 150 21.10 -15.58 3.38
N ALA A 151 22.25 -15.01 3.06
CA ALA A 151 23.55 -15.54 3.48
C ALA A 151 23.73 -15.54 5.02
N ALA A 152 23.08 -14.61 5.72
CA ALA A 152 23.05 -14.55 7.18
C ALA A 152 22.04 -15.52 7.83
N GLY A 153 21.22 -16.23 7.04
CA GLY A 153 20.21 -17.16 7.55
C GLY A 153 18.93 -16.49 8.08
N SER A 154 18.75 -15.20 7.82
CA SER A 154 17.56 -14.43 8.20
C SER A 154 16.55 -14.35 7.05
N ARG A 155 15.31 -14.00 7.37
CA ARG A 155 14.20 -13.90 6.42
C ARG A 155 13.92 -12.45 6.05
N LEU A 156 14.00 -12.13 4.76
CA LEU A 156 13.71 -10.78 4.24
C LEU A 156 12.20 -10.58 4.02
N VAL A 157 11.66 -9.55 4.66
CA VAL A 157 10.33 -8.98 4.40
C VAL A 157 10.50 -7.70 3.59
N LEU A 158 9.78 -7.59 2.48
CA LEU A 158 9.89 -6.49 1.53
C LEU A 158 8.57 -5.72 1.41
N ASP A 159 8.65 -4.40 1.56
CA ASP A 159 7.53 -3.45 1.37
C ASP A 159 8.08 -2.19 0.68
N THR A 160 8.27 -2.29 -0.63
CA THR A 160 8.84 -1.23 -1.47
C THR A 160 8.14 -1.22 -2.83
N SER A 161 8.43 -0.21 -3.64
CA SER A 161 7.87 -0.03 -4.97
C SER A 161 8.96 0.08 -6.06
N GLY A 162 8.52 0.14 -7.31
CA GLY A 162 9.36 0.52 -8.45
C GLY A 162 10.43 -0.51 -8.86
N PRO A 163 11.53 -0.06 -9.50
CA PRO A 163 12.62 -0.94 -9.95
C PRO A 163 13.26 -1.76 -8.84
N ALA A 164 13.40 -1.17 -7.64
CA ALA A 164 14.02 -1.82 -6.49
C ALA A 164 13.24 -3.05 -6.01
N LEU A 165 11.90 -3.03 -6.14
CA LEU A 165 11.05 -4.18 -5.87
C LEU A 165 11.38 -5.34 -6.82
N ARG A 166 11.46 -5.09 -8.12
CA ARG A 166 11.72 -6.12 -9.13
C ARG A 166 13.08 -6.79 -8.94
N GLY A 167 14.12 -5.99 -8.68
CA GLY A 167 15.47 -6.51 -8.43
C GLY A 167 15.52 -7.45 -7.22
N ALA A 168 14.86 -7.07 -6.11
CA ALA A 168 14.82 -7.89 -4.91
C ALA A 168 14.01 -9.18 -5.08
N LEU A 169 12.90 -9.15 -5.83
CA LEU A 169 12.09 -10.34 -6.09
C LEU A 169 12.83 -11.40 -6.92
N ALA A 170 13.74 -10.99 -7.82
CA ALA A 170 14.58 -11.92 -8.57
C ALA A 170 15.53 -12.74 -7.67
N GLU A 171 15.86 -12.23 -6.49
CA GLU A 171 16.68 -12.94 -5.50
C GLU A 171 15.83 -13.86 -4.60
N GLY A 172 14.51 -13.73 -4.60
CA GLY A 172 13.58 -14.46 -3.73
C GLY A 172 13.58 -13.93 -2.28
N VAL A 173 12.40 -13.53 -1.79
CA VAL A 173 12.20 -13.00 -0.44
C VAL A 173 11.32 -13.92 0.40
N PHE A 174 11.33 -13.77 1.72
CA PHE A 174 10.44 -14.53 2.59
C PHE A 174 9.01 -14.01 2.51
N LEU A 175 8.81 -12.70 2.64
CA LEU A 175 7.49 -12.08 2.55
C LEU A 175 7.54 -10.85 1.64
N LEU A 176 6.63 -10.78 0.68
CA LEU A 176 6.31 -9.55 -0.03
C LEU A 176 4.97 -9.01 0.46
N ARG A 177 4.93 -7.74 0.84
CA ARG A 177 3.69 -6.98 0.92
C ARG A 177 3.67 -5.97 -0.23
N CYS A 178 2.54 -5.87 -0.93
CA CYS A 178 2.32 -4.81 -1.90
C CYS A 178 0.88 -4.28 -1.85
N ASN A 179 0.69 -3.03 -2.25
CA ASN A 179 -0.62 -2.45 -2.48
C ASN A 179 -1.08 -2.63 -3.93
N ARG A 180 -2.31 -2.19 -4.23
CA ARG A 180 -2.90 -2.27 -5.57
C ARG A 180 -1.99 -1.65 -6.63
N THR A 181 -1.50 -0.43 -6.41
CA THR A 181 -0.67 0.30 -7.37
C THR A 181 0.67 -0.41 -7.64
N GLU A 182 1.29 -0.96 -6.60
CA GLU A 182 2.52 -1.75 -6.73
C GLU A 182 2.26 -3.08 -7.47
N ALA A 183 1.15 -3.75 -7.16
CA ALA A 183 0.72 -4.96 -7.86
C ALA A 183 0.44 -4.71 -9.36
N GLU A 184 -0.18 -3.58 -9.69
CA GLU A 184 -0.40 -3.14 -11.08
C GLU A 184 0.93 -2.85 -11.78
N SER A 185 1.87 -2.20 -11.09
CA SER A 185 3.21 -1.95 -11.62
C SER A 185 4.00 -3.23 -11.87
N LEU A 186 3.83 -4.26 -11.04
CA LEU A 186 4.47 -5.57 -11.20
C LEU A 186 3.87 -6.36 -12.37
N THR A 187 2.55 -6.35 -12.51
CA THR A 187 1.84 -7.16 -13.51
C THR A 187 1.69 -6.46 -14.87
N GLY A 188 1.80 -5.13 -14.91
CA GLY A 188 1.43 -4.32 -16.07
C GLY A 188 -0.07 -4.36 -16.39
N ARG A 189 -0.91 -4.80 -15.44
CA ARG A 189 -2.36 -4.98 -15.61
C ARG A 189 -3.12 -4.40 -14.41
N PRO A 190 -4.36 -3.91 -14.60
CA PRO A 190 -5.19 -3.45 -13.47
C PRO A 190 -5.46 -4.56 -12.45
N VAL A 191 -5.48 -4.21 -11.16
CA VAL A 191 -5.77 -5.14 -10.05
C VAL A 191 -7.03 -4.66 -9.33
N ARG A 192 -8.18 -5.22 -9.70
CA ARG A 192 -9.50 -4.73 -9.24
C ARG A 192 -10.03 -5.46 -8.02
N GLY A 193 -9.65 -6.73 -7.85
CA GLY A 193 -10.18 -7.56 -6.76
C GLY A 193 -9.28 -8.73 -6.39
N PHE A 194 -9.83 -9.62 -5.56
CA PHE A 194 -9.09 -10.77 -5.02
C PHE A 194 -8.60 -11.74 -6.10
N ASP A 195 -9.33 -11.90 -7.20
CA ASP A 195 -8.90 -12.78 -8.29
C ASP A 195 -7.67 -12.24 -9.05
N ASP A 196 -7.59 -10.93 -9.28
CA ASP A 196 -6.41 -10.30 -9.89
C ASP A 196 -5.21 -10.39 -8.94
N ALA A 197 -5.43 -10.11 -7.64
CA ALA A 197 -4.41 -10.27 -6.60
C ALA A 197 -3.93 -11.72 -6.49
N ARG A 198 -4.85 -12.69 -6.65
CA ARG A 198 -4.52 -14.12 -6.62
C ARG A 198 -3.60 -14.48 -7.77
N ALA A 199 -3.90 -14.06 -8.99
CA ALA A 199 -3.06 -14.33 -10.15
C ALA A 199 -1.62 -13.83 -9.96
N LEU A 200 -1.44 -12.63 -9.40
CA LEU A 200 -0.11 -12.11 -9.04
C LEU A 200 0.55 -12.97 -7.96
N ASN A 201 -0.14 -13.20 -6.84
CA ASN A 201 0.43 -13.92 -5.71
C ASN A 201 0.81 -15.37 -6.09
N GLU A 202 -0.04 -16.08 -6.84
CA GLU A 202 0.25 -17.42 -7.38
C GLU A 202 1.55 -17.40 -8.20
N HIS A 203 1.71 -16.41 -9.08
CA HIS A 203 2.94 -16.28 -9.88
C HIS A 203 4.18 -16.05 -9.00
N LEU A 204 4.08 -15.19 -7.99
CA LEU A 204 5.20 -14.90 -7.07
C LEU A 204 5.60 -16.15 -6.26
N ILE A 205 4.64 -16.92 -5.76
CA ILE A 205 4.91 -18.16 -5.03
C ILE A 205 5.48 -19.22 -5.98
N ALA A 206 4.88 -19.45 -7.14
CA ALA A 206 5.28 -20.49 -8.08
C ALA A 206 6.69 -20.29 -8.67
N THR A 207 7.12 -19.03 -8.79
CA THR A 207 8.47 -18.68 -9.27
C THR A 207 9.51 -18.64 -8.16
N GLY A 208 9.11 -18.78 -6.89
CA GLY A 208 10.00 -18.63 -5.73
C GLY A 208 10.42 -17.19 -5.45
N ALA A 209 9.74 -16.20 -6.04
CA ALA A 209 10.00 -14.78 -5.80
C ALA A 209 9.62 -14.36 -4.38
N ALA A 210 8.60 -15.01 -3.79
CA ALA A 210 8.23 -14.87 -2.38
C ALA A 210 7.76 -16.22 -1.79
N GLU A 211 7.98 -16.46 -0.50
CA GLU A 211 7.36 -17.60 0.22
C GLU A 211 5.94 -17.25 0.72
N ILE A 212 5.73 -15.98 1.07
CA ILE A 212 4.46 -15.40 1.49
C ILE A 212 4.22 -14.13 0.67
N ALA A 213 3.06 -14.02 0.02
CA ALA A 213 2.67 -12.83 -0.72
C ALA A 213 1.39 -12.23 -0.13
N VAL A 214 1.44 -10.96 0.24
CA VAL A 214 0.32 -10.20 0.80
C VAL A 214 0.00 -9.02 -0.11
N THR A 215 -1.18 -9.05 -0.73
CA THR A 215 -1.62 -7.97 -1.64
C THR A 215 -2.82 -7.25 -1.03
N THR A 216 -2.65 -5.97 -0.70
CA THR A 216 -3.71 -5.14 -0.10
C THR A 216 -4.55 -4.44 -1.16
N LEU A 217 -5.87 -4.45 -1.00
CA LEU A 217 -6.87 -3.96 -1.96
C LEU A 217 -7.74 -2.84 -1.38
N GLY A 218 -7.17 -2.02 -0.49
CA GLY A 218 -7.87 -0.91 0.16
C GLY A 218 -9.05 -1.40 1.01
N ALA A 219 -10.23 -0.81 0.82
CA ALA A 219 -11.45 -1.14 1.56
C ALA A 219 -11.91 -2.61 1.40
N LEU A 220 -11.40 -3.37 0.42
CA LEU A 220 -11.67 -4.81 0.34
C LEU A 220 -10.91 -5.60 1.41
N GLY A 221 -9.74 -5.13 1.84
CA GLY A 221 -8.83 -5.83 2.75
C GLY A 221 -7.58 -6.34 2.05
N ALA A 222 -7.19 -7.60 2.27
CA ALA A 222 -5.94 -8.16 1.75
C ALA A 222 -6.08 -9.62 1.31
N LEU A 223 -5.27 -10.05 0.34
CA LEU A 223 -5.09 -11.45 -0.01
C LEU A 223 -3.75 -11.93 0.55
N CYS A 224 -3.77 -12.93 1.43
CA CYS A 224 -2.57 -13.63 1.92
C CYS A 224 -2.43 -14.95 1.17
N SER A 225 -1.29 -15.17 0.54
CA SER A 225 -0.98 -16.38 -0.22
C SER A 225 0.30 -17.01 0.27
N THR A 226 0.29 -18.34 0.39
CA THR A 226 1.45 -19.17 0.73
C THR A 226 1.47 -20.41 -0.17
N GLY A 227 2.48 -21.27 -0.03
CA GLY A 227 2.48 -22.59 -0.67
C GLY A 227 1.32 -23.51 -0.28
N HIS A 228 0.53 -23.16 0.75
CA HIS A 228 -0.64 -23.93 1.21
C HIS A 228 -1.98 -23.40 0.66
N GLY A 229 -1.96 -22.33 -0.14
CA GLY A 229 -3.15 -21.74 -0.76
C GLY A 229 -3.36 -20.27 -0.42
N HIS A 230 -4.60 -19.82 -0.63
CA HIS A 230 -4.96 -18.41 -0.64
C HIS A 230 -6.05 -18.11 0.37
N THR A 231 -5.88 -17.05 1.16
CA THR A 231 -6.91 -16.57 2.08
C THR A 231 -7.19 -15.10 1.84
N GLU A 232 -8.45 -14.79 1.55
CA GLU A 232 -8.98 -13.43 1.49
C GLU A 232 -9.27 -12.98 2.93
N LEU A 233 -8.78 -11.79 3.28
CA LEU A 233 -9.03 -11.13 4.56
C LEU A 233 -9.80 -9.86 4.27
N TYR A 234 -11.03 -9.78 4.75
CA TYR A 234 -11.92 -8.66 4.50
C TYR A 234 -11.66 -7.56 5.52
N ALA A 235 -11.51 -6.31 5.04
CA ALA A 235 -11.35 -5.17 5.93
C ALA A 235 -12.57 -5.04 6.86
N PRO A 236 -12.35 -4.75 8.15
CA PRO A 236 -13.44 -4.52 9.08
C PRO A 236 -14.09 -3.15 8.81
N PRO A 237 -15.38 -2.96 9.15
CA PRO A 237 -15.99 -1.64 9.09
C PRO A 237 -15.28 -0.70 10.05
N LEU A 238 -14.90 0.49 9.56
CA LEU A 238 -14.27 1.50 10.39
C LEU A 238 -15.30 2.14 11.34
N PRO A 239 -14.93 2.41 12.61
CA PRO A 239 -15.80 3.09 13.58
C PRO A 239 -15.96 4.59 13.29
N GLY A 240 -15.25 5.12 12.29
CA GLY A 240 -15.30 6.51 11.86
C GLY A 240 -14.74 6.69 10.46
N GLU A 241 -14.75 7.93 9.97
CA GLU A 241 -14.19 8.26 8.67
C GLU A 241 -12.66 8.12 8.66
N PRO A 242 -12.08 7.50 7.60
CA PRO A 242 -10.64 7.44 7.46
C PRO A 242 -10.07 8.85 7.28
N LEU A 243 -8.99 9.14 8.01
CA LEU A 243 -8.28 10.41 8.00
C LEU A 243 -7.05 10.38 7.07
N SER A 244 -6.35 9.25 7.01
CA SER A 244 -5.18 9.07 6.16
C SER A 244 -4.98 7.59 5.85
N ASP A 245 -4.37 7.26 4.73
CA ASP A 245 -3.84 5.91 4.46
C ASP A 245 -2.31 5.83 4.64
N ALA A 246 -1.66 6.97 4.93
CA ALA A 246 -0.23 7.04 5.16
C ALA A 246 0.17 6.19 6.37
N GLY A 247 1.20 5.37 6.22
CA GLY A 247 1.68 4.48 7.28
C GLY A 247 0.79 3.26 7.57
N ALA A 248 -0.36 3.10 6.91
CA ALA A 248 -1.19 1.90 7.08
C ALA A 248 -0.47 0.63 6.61
N GLY A 249 0.32 0.73 5.53
CA GLY A 249 1.20 -0.34 5.04
C GLY A 249 2.28 -0.71 6.06
N ASP A 250 3.02 0.28 6.55
CA ASP A 250 4.07 0.09 7.58
C ASP A 250 3.48 -0.57 8.84
N SER A 251 2.30 -0.13 9.27
CA SER A 251 1.59 -0.67 10.42
C SER A 251 1.16 -2.13 10.19
N MET A 252 0.70 -2.47 8.98
CA MET A 252 0.41 -3.84 8.59
C MET A 252 1.65 -4.74 8.65
N VAL A 253 2.78 -4.27 8.11
CA VAL A 253 4.04 -5.01 8.09
C VAL A 253 4.56 -5.23 9.51
N ALA A 254 4.46 -4.22 10.38
CA ALA A 254 4.83 -4.34 11.79
C ALA A 254 3.99 -5.41 12.52
N ALA A 255 2.68 -5.42 12.30
CA ALA A 255 1.78 -6.43 12.87
C ALA A 255 2.04 -7.83 12.33
N LEU A 256 2.24 -7.97 11.02
CA LEU A 256 2.63 -9.22 10.37
C LEU A 256 3.89 -9.79 11.02
N ILE A 257 4.94 -8.98 11.11
CA ILE A 257 6.24 -9.48 11.57
C ILE A 257 6.27 -9.76 13.06
N THR A 258 5.52 -8.99 13.86
CA THR A 258 5.37 -9.24 15.30
C THR A 258 4.71 -10.60 15.54
N GLN A 259 3.64 -10.93 14.81
CA GLN A 259 2.94 -12.22 14.94
C GLN A 259 3.78 -13.38 14.41
N LEU A 260 4.42 -13.23 13.24
CA LEU A 260 5.28 -14.27 12.67
C LEU A 260 6.48 -14.56 13.58
N ALA A 261 7.06 -13.54 14.22
CA ALA A 261 8.11 -13.71 15.21
C ALA A 261 7.64 -14.40 16.50
N ALA A 262 6.35 -14.30 16.82
CA ALA A 262 5.71 -15.05 17.91
C ALA A 262 5.35 -16.49 17.54
N GLY A 263 5.58 -16.91 16.28
CA GLY A 263 5.28 -18.27 15.80
C GLY A 263 3.86 -18.47 15.30
N GLU A 264 3.10 -17.39 15.13
CA GLU A 264 1.75 -17.44 14.55
C GLU A 264 1.78 -17.73 13.06
N ASP A 265 0.70 -18.30 12.53
CA ASP A 265 0.60 -18.60 11.10
C ASP A 265 0.41 -17.31 10.26
N PRO A 266 0.78 -17.32 8.96
CA PRO A 266 0.70 -16.15 8.10
C PRO A 266 -0.70 -15.53 7.98
N VAL A 267 -1.77 -16.34 8.03
CA VAL A 267 -3.14 -15.84 7.91
C VAL A 267 -3.55 -15.14 9.20
N SER A 268 -3.28 -15.72 10.36
CA SER A 268 -3.50 -15.08 11.67
C SER A 268 -2.73 -13.76 11.78
N ALA A 269 -1.45 -13.77 11.38
CA ALA A 269 -0.61 -12.58 11.32
C ALA A 269 -1.18 -11.51 10.38
N CYS A 270 -1.62 -11.90 9.18
CA CYS A 270 -2.22 -10.98 8.21
C CYS A 270 -3.54 -10.39 8.71
N ALA A 271 -4.32 -11.15 9.46
CA ALA A 271 -5.58 -10.65 10.03
C ALA A 271 -5.34 -9.58 11.09
N LEU A 272 -4.28 -9.70 11.90
CA LEU A 272 -3.83 -8.58 12.76
C LEU A 272 -3.33 -7.41 11.92
N GLY A 273 -2.56 -7.68 10.86
CA GLY A 273 -2.10 -6.65 9.93
C GLY A 273 -3.23 -5.81 9.34
N VAL A 274 -4.30 -6.45 8.85
CA VAL A 274 -5.49 -5.75 8.32
C VAL A 274 -6.17 -4.89 9.39
N ALA A 275 -6.29 -5.40 10.62
CA ALA A 275 -6.91 -4.66 11.71
C ALA A 275 -6.09 -3.45 12.17
N VAL A 276 -4.76 -3.62 12.24
CA VAL A 276 -3.82 -2.55 12.61
C VAL A 276 -3.75 -1.49 11.51
N ALA A 277 -3.74 -1.88 10.24
CA ALA A 277 -3.83 -0.95 9.11
C ALA A 277 -5.14 -0.15 9.16
N ALA A 278 -6.28 -0.81 9.41
CA ALA A 278 -7.58 -0.15 9.56
C ALA A 278 -7.61 0.84 10.74
N ALA A 279 -6.97 0.50 11.87
CA ALA A 279 -6.85 1.41 13.01
C ALA A 279 -5.95 2.63 12.69
N ALA A 280 -4.85 2.43 11.97
CA ALA A 280 -3.96 3.51 11.52
C ALA A 280 -4.67 4.50 10.59
N MET A 281 -5.68 4.05 9.84
CA MET A 281 -6.45 4.96 8.99
C MET A 281 -7.31 5.96 9.77
N LEU A 282 -7.53 5.75 11.06
CA LEU A 282 -8.33 6.63 11.92
C LEU A 282 -7.50 7.76 12.56
N THR A 283 -6.20 7.81 12.27
CA THR A 283 -5.28 8.84 12.74
C THR A 283 -4.74 9.65 11.55
N PRO A 284 -4.45 10.96 11.73
CA PRO A 284 -3.82 11.75 10.67
C PRO A 284 -2.37 11.34 10.42
N SER A 285 -2.01 11.22 9.14
CA SER A 285 -0.65 10.88 8.71
C SER A 285 -0.15 9.58 9.36
N THR A 286 1.14 9.52 9.68
CA THR A 286 1.86 8.43 10.35
C THR A 286 1.76 8.50 11.88
N GLU A 287 0.72 9.16 12.43
CA GLU A 287 0.47 9.15 13.88
C GLU A 287 0.23 7.70 14.37
N PRO A 288 0.66 7.34 15.58
CA PRO A 288 0.51 5.99 16.08
C PRO A 288 -0.96 5.57 16.20
N PHE A 289 -1.30 4.40 15.63
CA PHE A 289 -2.63 3.81 15.76
C PHE A 289 -3.00 3.48 17.22
N ASP A 290 -4.30 3.47 17.53
CA ASP A 290 -4.79 3.04 18.85
C ASP A 290 -4.83 1.51 18.97
N LEU A 291 -4.20 0.97 20.01
CA LEU A 291 -4.06 -0.48 20.21
C LEU A 291 -5.39 -1.15 20.53
N ASP A 292 -6.25 -0.51 21.31
CA ASP A 292 -7.54 -1.07 21.70
C ASP A 292 -8.51 -1.08 20.52
N THR A 293 -8.46 -0.05 19.68
CA THR A 293 -9.15 0.00 18.39
C THR A 293 -8.66 -1.12 17.46
N ALA A 294 -7.35 -1.30 17.30
CA ALA A 294 -6.79 -2.39 16.49
C ALA A 294 -7.24 -3.78 16.99
N ARG A 295 -7.24 -4.01 18.31
CA ARG A 295 -7.72 -5.25 18.93
C ARG A 295 -9.23 -5.47 18.69
N SER A 296 -10.04 -4.42 18.82
CA SER A 296 -11.47 -4.46 18.53
C SER A 296 -11.74 -4.82 17.07
N LEU A 297 -11.02 -4.18 16.14
CA LEU A 297 -11.14 -4.41 14.70
C LEU A 297 -10.70 -5.82 14.29
N ARG A 298 -9.70 -6.40 14.98
CA ARG A 298 -9.22 -7.77 14.70
C ARG A 298 -10.32 -8.83 14.80
N SER A 299 -11.27 -8.65 15.72
CA SER A 299 -12.41 -9.57 15.88
C SER A 299 -13.41 -9.51 14.72
N GLN A 300 -13.36 -8.44 13.93
CA GLN A 300 -14.26 -8.16 12.82
C GLN A 300 -13.65 -8.49 11.45
N VAL A 301 -12.35 -8.79 11.40
CA VAL A 301 -11.68 -9.26 10.17
C VAL A 301 -12.20 -10.65 9.82
N ARG A 302 -12.96 -10.72 8.73
CA ARG A 302 -13.49 -11.98 8.20
C ARG A 302 -12.49 -12.60 7.24
N THR A 303 -12.39 -13.92 7.24
CA THR A 303 -11.48 -14.66 6.36
C THR A 303 -12.23 -15.64 5.47
N ARG A 304 -11.78 -15.80 4.23
CA ARG A 304 -12.26 -16.84 3.31
C ARG A 304 -11.07 -17.53 2.66
N SER A 305 -10.86 -18.80 3.00
CA SER A 305 -9.80 -19.62 2.40
C SER A 305 -10.29 -20.29 1.13
N GLN A 306 -9.40 -20.39 0.15
CA GLN A 306 -9.57 -21.18 -1.06
C GLN A 306 -8.38 -22.15 -1.12
N THR A 307 -8.67 -23.46 -1.03
CA THR A 307 -7.69 -24.53 -1.17
C THR A 307 -7.59 -24.97 -2.63
N ASP A 308 -6.40 -25.32 -3.08
CA ASP A 308 -6.12 -25.79 -4.46
C ASP A 308 -6.73 -27.17 -4.82
N GLU A 309 -7.47 -27.79 -3.90
CA GLU A 309 -8.07 -29.13 -4.11
C GLU A 309 -9.13 -29.17 -5.22
N ALA A 310 -9.61 -28.02 -5.71
CA ALA A 310 -10.57 -27.96 -6.81
C ALA A 310 -10.00 -28.34 -8.21
N ARG A 311 -8.71 -28.69 -8.33
CA ARG A 311 -8.09 -29.05 -9.63
C ARG A 311 -7.75 -30.53 -9.84
N GLN A 312 -7.90 -31.43 -8.84
CA GLN A 312 -7.47 -32.83 -8.99
C GLN A 312 -8.55 -33.85 -9.42
N CYS A 313 -9.78 -33.43 -9.73
CA CYS A 313 -10.83 -34.36 -10.20
C CYS A 313 -11.46 -33.93 -11.53
N ARG A 314 -10.72 -34.06 -12.65
CA ARG A 314 -11.30 -34.45 -13.95
C ARG A 314 -10.26 -35.24 -14.76
N PRO A 315 -10.50 -36.53 -15.07
CA PRO A 315 -9.66 -37.25 -16.02
C PRO A 315 -9.86 -36.68 -17.43
N HIS A 316 -8.76 -36.65 -18.18
CA HIS A 316 -8.72 -36.39 -19.60
C HIS A 316 -9.62 -37.39 -20.35
N ASP A 317 -10.68 -36.90 -20.98
CA ASP A 317 -11.22 -37.53 -22.18
C ASP A 317 -11.46 -36.46 -23.23
N ALA A 318 -10.76 -36.64 -24.35
CA ALA A 318 -10.83 -35.82 -25.54
C ALA A 318 -11.95 -36.35 -26.45
N SER A 319 -12.96 -35.53 -26.74
CA SER A 319 -13.66 -35.41 -28.03
C SER A 319 -15.05 -34.75 -27.87
N GLY A 320 -15.31 -33.67 -28.63
CA GLY A 320 -16.65 -33.07 -28.76
C GLY A 320 -16.65 -31.54 -28.87
N PRO A 321 -17.56 -30.92 -29.65
CA PRO A 321 -17.25 -29.79 -30.51
C PRO A 321 -17.33 -28.41 -29.83
N VAL A 322 -16.64 -27.46 -30.48
CA VAL A 322 -16.65 -26.02 -30.20
C VAL A 322 -18.09 -25.50 -30.20
N VAL A 323 -18.56 -25.05 -29.03
CA VAL A 323 -19.81 -24.30 -28.86
C VAL A 323 -19.48 -22.95 -28.20
N GLY A 324 -20.11 -21.91 -28.72
CA GLY A 324 -19.70 -20.52 -28.64
C GLY A 324 -19.64 -19.89 -27.25
N LYS A 325 -18.79 -18.86 -27.17
CA LYS A 325 -18.68 -17.88 -26.09
C LYS A 325 -20.06 -17.34 -25.71
N THR A 326 -20.50 -17.58 -24.49
CA THR A 326 -21.52 -16.78 -23.82
C THR A 326 -20.86 -15.49 -23.32
N GLY A 327 -21.23 -14.37 -23.93
CA GLY A 327 -20.77 -13.05 -23.53
C GLY A 327 -21.32 -12.66 -22.16
N SER A 328 -20.45 -12.13 -21.30
CA SER A 328 -20.83 -11.36 -20.11
C SER A 328 -21.77 -10.23 -20.54
N MET A 329 -22.99 -10.16 -19.98
CA MET A 329 -23.88 -9.01 -20.21
C MET A 329 -23.19 -7.75 -19.66
N ALA A 330 -22.84 -6.81 -20.53
CA ALA A 330 -22.34 -5.51 -20.13
C ALA A 330 -23.46 -4.74 -19.41
N THR A 331 -23.19 -4.30 -18.18
CA THR A 331 -24.09 -3.38 -17.46
C THR A 331 -24.15 -2.06 -18.26
N LYS A 332 -25.33 -1.43 -18.38
CA LYS A 332 -25.54 -0.19 -19.16
C LYS A 332 -26.08 0.94 -18.28
N ALA A 333 -25.92 2.18 -18.73
CA ALA A 333 -26.42 3.39 -18.07
C ALA A 333 -27.02 4.38 -19.06
N VAL A 334 -27.92 5.24 -18.57
CA VAL A 334 -28.54 6.33 -19.35
C VAL A 334 -27.81 7.65 -19.08
N LEU A 335 -27.44 8.36 -20.14
CA LEU A 335 -26.80 9.68 -20.08
C LEU A 335 -27.84 10.79 -20.24
N GLU A 336 -27.88 11.72 -19.28
CA GLU A 336 -28.76 12.89 -19.28
C GLU A 336 -27.94 14.19 -19.28
N GLY A 337 -28.36 15.17 -20.09
CA GLY A 337 -27.60 16.41 -20.31
C GLY A 337 -26.45 16.26 -21.31
N GLY A 338 -25.55 17.23 -21.35
CA GLY A 338 -24.41 17.27 -22.28
C GLY A 338 -24.80 17.56 -23.73
N PRO A 339 -23.87 17.44 -24.68
CA PRO A 339 -24.11 17.77 -26.09
C PRO A 339 -25.25 16.96 -26.69
N ASP A 340 -26.14 17.61 -27.46
CA ASP A 340 -27.29 16.98 -28.09
C ASP A 340 -26.89 15.91 -29.12
N ASP A 341 -25.71 16.06 -29.72
CA ASP A 341 -25.17 15.23 -30.79
C ASP A 341 -24.32 14.04 -30.30
N LEU A 342 -24.44 13.67 -29.01
CA LEU A 342 -23.82 12.44 -28.51
C LEU A 342 -24.34 11.22 -29.28
N PRO A 343 -23.46 10.30 -29.70
CA PRO A 343 -23.84 9.20 -30.59
C PRO A 343 -24.80 8.21 -29.94
N GLU A 344 -24.70 7.99 -28.62
CA GLU A 344 -25.57 7.11 -27.85
C GLU A 344 -25.91 7.73 -26.51
N ARG A 345 -27.17 7.56 -26.07
CA ARG A 345 -27.65 7.95 -24.74
C ARG A 345 -27.68 6.79 -23.76
N ILE A 346 -27.53 5.56 -24.23
CA ILE A 346 -27.41 4.37 -23.41
C ILE A 346 -26.04 3.77 -23.68
N VAL A 347 -25.15 3.83 -22.70
CA VAL A 347 -23.75 3.42 -22.87
C VAL A 347 -23.41 2.24 -21.95
N PRO A 348 -22.53 1.33 -22.38
CA PRO A 348 -22.01 0.28 -21.49
C PRO A 348 -21.16 0.91 -20.39
N ILE A 349 -21.36 0.45 -19.16
CA ILE A 349 -20.59 0.84 -17.98
C ILE A 349 -19.74 -0.33 -17.51
N SER A 350 -18.45 -0.06 -17.36
CA SER A 350 -17.47 -1.06 -16.91
C SER A 350 -17.33 -1.08 -15.38
N ASP A 351 -17.72 0.01 -14.71
CA ASP A 351 -17.59 0.18 -13.26
C ASP A 351 -18.80 0.94 -12.69
N PRO A 352 -19.86 0.23 -12.26
CA PRO A 352 -21.07 0.87 -11.70
C PRO A 352 -20.74 1.58 -10.40
N GLY A 353 -20.89 2.92 -10.35
CA GLY A 353 -20.60 3.71 -9.15
C GLY A 353 -19.59 4.84 -9.34
N GLN A 354 -18.91 4.90 -10.49
CA GLN A 354 -17.95 5.96 -10.81
C GLN A 354 -18.44 6.82 -11.97
N ASP A 355 -18.02 8.09 -11.96
CA ASP A 355 -18.30 9.04 -13.03
C ASP A 355 -17.81 8.52 -14.39
N LEU A 356 -18.63 8.74 -15.42
CA LEU A 356 -18.37 8.29 -16.78
C LEU A 356 -17.67 9.38 -17.58
N LYS A 357 -16.66 8.97 -18.34
CA LYS A 357 -15.91 9.83 -19.24
C LYS A 357 -16.14 9.36 -20.68
N ILE A 358 -16.92 10.11 -21.45
CA ILE A 358 -17.34 9.75 -22.81
C ILE A 358 -16.50 10.54 -23.82
N PRO A 359 -15.70 9.89 -24.68
CA PRO A 359 -14.96 10.58 -25.74
C PRO A 359 -15.93 11.24 -26.73
N HIS A 360 -15.79 12.54 -26.97
CA HIS A 360 -16.61 13.28 -27.94
C HIS A 360 -15.85 14.50 -28.49
N ARG A 361 -15.90 14.73 -29.81
CA ARG A 361 -15.30 15.88 -30.51
C ARG A 361 -13.88 16.25 -30.02
N GLY A 362 -12.96 15.29 -30.06
CA GLY A 362 -11.55 15.52 -29.69
C GLY A 362 -11.31 15.78 -28.20
N GLY A 363 -12.32 15.60 -27.35
CA GLY A 363 -12.24 15.75 -25.90
C GLY A 363 -13.05 14.68 -25.18
N TYR A 364 -13.42 14.98 -23.95
CA TYR A 364 -14.26 14.11 -23.13
C TYR A 364 -15.39 14.87 -22.47
N GLU A 365 -16.58 14.27 -22.49
CA GLU A 365 -17.77 14.71 -21.76
C GLU A 365 -17.87 13.88 -20.48
N HIS A 366 -17.96 14.54 -19.33
CA HIS A 366 -18.00 13.88 -18.04
C HIS A 366 -19.42 13.85 -17.49
N PHE A 367 -19.82 12.69 -16.97
CA PHE A 367 -21.13 12.45 -16.40
C PHE A 367 -21.00 11.85 -15.00
N LYS A 368 -21.65 12.45 -14.02
CA LYS A 368 -21.62 11.98 -12.64
C LYS A 368 -22.74 11.00 -12.37
N ILE A 369 -22.48 10.01 -11.51
CA ILE A 369 -23.54 9.09 -11.09
C ILE A 369 -24.62 9.83 -10.28
N THR A 370 -25.88 9.47 -10.51
CA THR A 370 -27.01 9.96 -9.69
C THR A 370 -27.70 8.79 -8.98
N SER A 371 -28.54 9.09 -7.99
CA SER A 371 -29.42 8.09 -7.36
C SER A 371 -30.64 7.72 -8.24
N ARG A 372 -30.82 8.39 -9.37
CA ARG A 372 -31.98 8.20 -10.26
C ARG A 372 -31.79 7.00 -11.18
N HIS A 373 -32.91 6.36 -11.51
CA HIS A 373 -32.97 5.28 -12.47
C HIS A 373 -34.07 5.59 -13.48
N GLN A 374 -33.85 5.21 -14.73
CA GLN A 374 -34.78 5.43 -15.83
C GLN A 374 -35.12 4.10 -16.50
N ASP A 375 -36.41 3.92 -16.77
CA ASP A 375 -36.89 2.78 -17.56
C ASP A 375 -36.54 3.01 -19.04
N SER A 376 -35.90 2.03 -19.65
CA SER A 376 -35.47 2.04 -21.05
C SER A 376 -35.87 0.72 -21.73
N PRO A 377 -35.80 0.62 -23.07
CA PRO A 377 -35.98 -0.65 -23.77
C PRO A 377 -35.04 -1.77 -23.31
N GLU A 378 -33.94 -1.41 -22.64
CA GLU A 378 -32.92 -2.34 -22.13
C GLU A 378 -33.05 -2.62 -20.62
N GLY A 379 -34.17 -2.22 -20.02
CA GLY A 379 -34.45 -2.37 -18.59
C GLY A 379 -34.30 -1.08 -17.79
N ARG A 380 -34.35 -1.20 -16.46
CA ARG A 380 -34.21 -0.08 -15.53
C ARG A 380 -32.73 0.21 -15.30
N LEU A 381 -32.25 1.30 -15.87
CA LEU A 381 -30.83 1.66 -15.89
C LEU A 381 -30.55 2.85 -14.96
N ALA A 382 -29.33 2.92 -14.42
CA ALA A 382 -28.87 4.06 -13.64
C ALA A 382 -28.69 5.29 -14.53
N VAL A 383 -29.04 6.47 -14.02
CA VAL A 383 -28.92 7.75 -14.74
C VAL A 383 -27.65 8.47 -14.34
N TYR A 384 -26.88 8.90 -15.33
CA TYR A 384 -25.67 9.70 -15.20
C TYR A 384 -25.89 11.07 -15.81
N GLU A 385 -25.57 12.12 -15.06
CA GLU A 385 -25.86 13.51 -15.42
C GLU A 385 -24.58 14.22 -15.85
N TRP A 386 -24.61 14.89 -17.00
CA TRP A 386 -23.46 15.65 -17.50
C TRP A 386 -23.07 16.79 -16.55
N TRP A 387 -21.78 17.03 -16.36
CA TRP A 387 -21.30 18.10 -15.50
C TRP A 387 -20.12 18.90 -16.02
N GLU A 388 -19.26 18.36 -16.89
CA GLU A 388 -18.19 19.13 -17.53
C GLU A 388 -17.69 18.54 -18.86
N ARG A 389 -16.95 19.35 -19.61
CA ARG A 389 -16.19 18.95 -20.82
C ARG A 389 -14.71 19.24 -20.60
N THR A 390 -13.84 18.30 -20.99
CA THR A 390 -12.39 18.52 -21.11
C THR A 390 -11.98 18.49 -22.57
N GLU A 391 -11.39 19.56 -23.06
CA GLU A 391 -10.75 19.60 -24.39
C GLU A 391 -9.33 19.05 -24.31
N ILE A 392 -8.91 18.25 -25.28
CA ILE A 392 -7.51 17.87 -25.44
C ILE A 392 -6.90 18.90 -26.39
N ALA A 393 -5.90 19.65 -25.92
CA ALA A 393 -5.18 20.60 -26.77
C ALA A 393 -4.46 19.83 -27.90
N GLU A 394 -4.63 20.29 -29.14
CA GLU A 394 -3.93 19.76 -30.33
C GLU A 394 -2.41 19.96 -30.27
#